data_AF-A0A6P4Y0B9-F1
#
_entry.id   AF-A0A6P4Y0B9-F1
#
_cell.length_a   1.000
_cell.length_b   1.000
_cell.length_c   1.000
_cell.angle_alpha   90.00
_cell.angle_beta   90.00
_cell.angle_gamma   90.00
#
_symmetry.space_group_name_H-M   'P 1'
#
loop_
_entity.id
_entity.type
_entity.pdbx_description
1 polymer ?
#
loop_
_entity_poly.entity_id
_entity_poly.type
_entity_poly.pdbx_seq_one_letter_code
_entity_poly.pdbx_strand_id
1 'polypeptide(L)'
;MPSPCAGSEWVDPEDPTVVAENELLGAASAIEAAAKKLSELKPRPKAKEVDETLNFEEQILEAAKSIAAATSALVKAASTAQRELVAQGKVGASRAMAYDDGQWSQGLISAARMVAAATGSLCEAANEMVQGLASEEKLISSAKQVAASTAQLLVACKVKADPDSEAMRRLQQAGNRVKHASEELVKAAQQAAAIEEEERNIELSKRRVPTIAMEIQAQEEILRKERELEEARKNLYKIRQAKYKNRPQQDQDSDD
;
A
#
# COMPACT_ATOMS: atom_id res chain seq x y z
N MET A 1 41.38 -41.35 16.37
CA MET A 1 41.65 -39.98 15.91
C MET A 1 40.33 -39.23 15.88
N PRO A 2 40.25 -38.02 16.44
CA PRO A 2 39.03 -37.23 16.54
C PRO A 2 38.64 -36.61 15.18
N SER A 3 37.33 -36.58 14.89
CA SER A 3 36.72 -36.03 13.68
C SER A 3 36.92 -34.51 13.57
N PRO A 4 37.07 -33.93 12.35
CA PRO A 4 37.11 -32.49 12.18
C PRO A 4 35.72 -31.87 12.35
N CYS A 5 35.70 -30.75 13.06
CA CYS A 5 34.54 -29.93 13.39
C CYS A 5 33.72 -29.52 12.16
N ALA A 6 32.39 -29.48 12.33
CA ALA A 6 31.44 -28.89 11.41
C ALA A 6 31.91 -27.49 11.00
N GLY A 7 32.11 -27.30 9.69
CA GLY A 7 32.43 -26.00 9.12
C GLY A 7 31.32 -25.01 9.44
N SER A 8 31.69 -23.85 9.96
CA SER A 8 30.80 -22.69 9.98
C SER A 8 30.37 -22.42 8.54
N GLU A 9 29.07 -22.57 8.28
CA GLU A 9 28.44 -22.25 7.01
C GLU A 9 28.66 -20.75 6.75
N TRP A 10 29.69 -20.43 5.96
CA TRP A 10 29.95 -19.05 5.53
C TRP A 10 28.83 -18.65 4.59
N VAL A 11 27.87 -17.88 5.11
CA VAL A 11 26.79 -17.27 4.32
C VAL A 11 27.37 -16.07 3.57
N ASP A 12 27.31 -16.11 2.24
CA ASP A 12 27.74 -14.98 1.41
C ASP A 12 26.76 -13.81 1.61
N PRO A 13 27.22 -12.65 2.13
CA PRO A 13 26.36 -11.49 2.33
C PRO A 13 25.81 -10.88 1.04
N GLU A 14 26.39 -11.21 -0.12
CA GLU A 14 25.90 -10.80 -1.44
C GLU A 14 24.95 -11.83 -2.08
N ASP A 15 24.65 -12.94 -1.39
CA ASP A 15 23.67 -13.92 -1.88
C ASP A 15 22.30 -13.24 -2.08
N PRO A 16 21.70 -13.35 -3.28
CA PRO A 16 20.41 -12.72 -3.60
C PRO A 16 19.30 -13.04 -2.58
N THR A 17 19.34 -14.22 -1.96
CA THR A 17 18.36 -14.66 -0.97
C THR A 17 18.58 -13.96 0.39
N VAL A 18 19.82 -13.77 0.81
CA VAL A 18 20.16 -13.03 2.04
C VAL A 18 19.82 -11.54 1.88
N VAL A 19 20.13 -10.98 0.71
CA VAL A 19 19.77 -9.60 0.36
C VAL A 19 18.24 -9.43 0.37
N ALA A 20 17.49 -10.35 -0.24
CA ALA A 20 16.03 -10.28 -0.26
C ALA A 20 15.40 -10.35 1.14
N GLU A 21 15.94 -11.19 2.01
CA GLU A 21 15.47 -11.29 3.38
C GLU A 21 15.70 -9.99 4.16
N ASN A 22 16.92 -9.43 4.10
CA ASN A 22 17.26 -8.17 4.76
C ASN A 22 16.40 -7.01 4.26
N GLU A 23 16.16 -6.94 2.95
CA GLU A 23 15.29 -5.93 2.33
C GLU A 23 13.82 -6.08 2.74
N LEU A 24 13.30 -7.31 2.84
CA LEU A 24 11.94 -7.55 3.34
C LEU A 24 11.81 -7.11 4.80
N LEU A 25 12.77 -7.45 5.66
CA LEU A 25 12.76 -7.02 7.06
C LEU A 25 12.90 -5.51 7.19
N GLY A 26 13.74 -4.88 6.35
CA GLY A 26 13.84 -3.43 6.24
C GLY A 26 12.52 -2.77 5.83
N ALA A 27 11.83 -3.32 4.84
CA ALA A 27 10.51 -2.86 4.41
C ALA A 27 9.46 -2.99 5.53
N ALA A 28 9.45 -4.10 6.26
CA ALA A 28 8.56 -4.28 7.42
C ALA A 28 8.87 -3.26 8.52
N SER A 29 10.14 -3.03 8.83
CA SER A 29 10.55 -2.02 9.82
C SER A 29 10.14 -0.60 9.41
N ALA A 30 10.23 -0.26 8.11
CA ALA A 30 9.79 1.02 7.60
C ALA A 30 8.26 1.21 7.75
N ILE A 31 7.49 0.15 7.50
CA ILE A 31 6.03 0.14 7.74
C ILE A 31 5.73 0.35 9.24
N GLU A 32 6.44 -0.33 10.13
CA GLU A 32 6.24 -0.17 11.58
C GLU A 32 6.59 1.22 12.07
N ALA A 33 7.64 1.84 11.52
CA ALA A 33 7.97 3.23 11.81
C ALA A 33 6.85 4.19 11.36
N ALA A 34 6.28 3.96 10.17
CA ALA A 34 5.14 4.74 9.68
C ALA A 34 3.88 4.53 10.56
N ALA A 35 3.61 3.30 10.98
CA ALA A 35 2.51 2.96 11.88
C ALA A 35 2.67 3.62 13.27
N LYS A 36 3.90 3.62 13.80
CA LYS A 36 4.23 4.27 15.07
C LYS A 36 4.00 5.78 14.98
N LYS A 37 4.52 6.41 13.92
CA LYS A 37 4.29 7.85 13.67
C LYS A 37 2.78 8.15 13.60
N LEU A 38 2.00 7.28 12.96
CA LEU A 38 0.54 7.41 12.88
C LEU A 38 -0.13 7.30 14.28
N SER A 39 0.38 6.45 15.17
CA SER A 39 -0.16 6.27 16.52
C SER A 39 0.09 7.44 17.48
N GLU A 40 1.10 8.25 17.21
CA GLU A 40 1.45 9.44 18.00
C GLU A 40 0.59 10.67 17.62
N LEU A 41 -0.20 10.56 16.54
CA LEU A 41 -1.05 11.65 16.07
C LEU A 41 -2.33 11.73 16.90
N LYS A 42 -2.70 12.96 17.25
CA LYS A 42 -4.00 13.28 17.83
C LYS A 42 -4.88 13.93 16.78
N PRO A 43 -6.19 13.62 16.76
CA PRO A 43 -7.16 14.38 16.00
C PRO A 43 -7.06 15.87 16.32
N ARG A 44 -7.33 16.72 15.33
CA ARG A 44 -7.29 18.17 15.52
C ARG A 44 -8.29 18.57 16.62
N PRO A 45 -7.88 19.33 17.65
CA PRO A 45 -8.83 19.82 18.65
C PRO A 45 -9.76 20.86 17.99
N LYS A 46 -11.02 20.50 17.73
CA LYS A 46 -12.09 21.43 17.35
C LYS A 46 -12.85 21.86 18.62
N ALA A 47 -13.34 23.10 18.63
CA ALA A 47 -14.16 23.60 19.74
C ALA A 47 -15.51 22.87 19.75
N LYS A 48 -15.96 22.47 20.94
CA LYS A 48 -17.21 21.74 21.25
C LYS A 48 -18.42 22.18 20.42
N GLU A 49 -18.60 21.61 19.26
CA GLU A 49 -19.91 21.44 18.61
C GLU A 49 -20.02 19.97 18.20
N VAL A 50 -21.24 19.44 18.25
CA VAL A 50 -21.59 18.02 18.46
C VAL A 50 -20.75 17.04 17.64
N ASP A 51 -20.29 16.01 18.35
CA ASP A 51 -19.12 15.19 18.07
C ASP A 51 -19.36 14.01 17.11
N GLU A 52 -19.92 14.27 15.93
CA GLU A 52 -20.08 13.22 14.91
C GLU A 52 -18.84 13.12 14.00
N THR A 53 -18.05 14.19 13.91
CA THR A 53 -16.83 14.25 13.08
C THR A 53 -15.61 13.58 13.74
N LEU A 54 -15.41 13.69 15.07
CA LEU A 54 -14.27 13.01 15.73
C LEU A 54 -14.37 11.49 15.58
N ASN A 55 -15.59 10.94 15.58
CA ASN A 55 -15.82 9.52 15.31
C ASN A 55 -15.28 9.09 13.92
N PHE A 56 -15.39 9.95 12.90
CA PHE A 56 -14.84 9.64 11.59
C PHE A 56 -13.32 9.71 11.57
N GLU A 57 -12.73 10.77 12.13
CA GLU A 57 -11.28 10.93 12.16
C GLU A 57 -10.59 9.81 12.97
N GLU A 58 -11.20 9.38 14.07
CA GLU A 58 -10.76 8.20 14.83
C GLU A 58 -10.91 6.89 14.05
N GLN A 59 -12.01 6.70 13.32
CA GLN A 59 -12.20 5.54 12.43
C GLN A 59 -11.15 5.48 11.33
N ILE A 60 -10.82 6.61 10.69
CA ILE A 60 -9.76 6.68 9.68
C ILE A 60 -8.41 6.31 10.28
N LEU A 61 -8.09 6.89 11.45
CA LEU A 61 -6.82 6.63 12.12
C LEU A 61 -6.68 5.16 12.52
N GLU A 62 -7.76 4.56 13.05
CA GLU A 62 -7.78 3.16 13.45
C GLU A 62 -7.69 2.21 12.25
N ALA A 63 -8.43 2.50 11.18
CA ALA A 63 -8.35 1.72 9.95
C ALA A 63 -6.94 1.81 9.31
N ALA A 64 -6.33 2.99 9.29
CA ALA A 64 -4.96 3.15 8.78
C ALA A 64 -3.91 2.42 9.65
N LYS A 65 -4.06 2.42 10.99
CA LYS A 65 -3.23 1.60 11.89
C LYS A 65 -3.41 0.11 11.64
N SER A 66 -4.65 -0.35 11.47
CA SER A 66 -4.99 -1.74 11.17
C SER A 66 -4.35 -2.18 9.85
N ILE A 67 -4.43 -1.35 8.81
CA ILE A 67 -3.77 -1.61 7.52
C ILE A 67 -2.25 -1.69 7.70
N ALA A 68 -1.62 -0.74 8.40
CA ALA A 68 -0.17 -0.73 8.59
C ALA A 68 0.33 -1.93 9.41
N ALA A 69 -0.42 -2.35 10.43
CA ALA A 69 -0.12 -3.57 11.17
C ALA A 69 -0.25 -4.83 10.30
N ALA A 70 -1.31 -4.90 9.48
CA ALA A 70 -1.54 -6.01 8.57
C ALA A 70 -0.48 -6.09 7.46
N THR A 71 -0.03 -4.95 6.91
CA THR A 71 1.03 -4.92 5.89
C THR A 71 2.40 -5.24 6.48
N SER A 72 2.72 -4.82 7.70
CA SER A 72 3.94 -5.28 8.40
C SER A 72 3.92 -6.80 8.58
N ALA A 73 2.81 -7.35 9.08
CA ALA A 73 2.65 -8.80 9.25
C ALA A 73 2.76 -9.56 7.92
N LEU A 74 2.20 -9.02 6.84
CA LEU A 74 2.31 -9.56 5.49
C LEU A 74 3.77 -9.63 5.03
N VAL A 75 4.53 -8.53 5.14
CA VAL A 75 5.93 -8.49 4.69
C VAL A 75 6.82 -9.43 5.53
N LYS A 76 6.57 -9.54 6.84
CA LYS A 76 7.24 -10.53 7.70
C LYS A 76 6.89 -11.98 7.32
N ALA A 77 5.63 -12.24 6.98
CA ALA A 77 5.22 -13.55 6.48
C ALA A 77 5.86 -13.86 5.11
N ALA A 78 6.06 -12.85 4.26
CA ALA A 78 6.76 -13.01 2.98
C ALA A 78 8.23 -13.38 3.18
N SER A 79 8.92 -12.73 4.12
CA SER A 79 10.28 -13.09 4.54
C SER A 79 10.34 -14.52 5.08
N THR A 80 9.37 -14.93 5.90
CA THR A 80 9.30 -16.31 6.42
C THR A 80 9.11 -17.33 5.29
N ALA A 81 8.22 -17.05 4.33
CA ALA A 81 7.98 -17.91 3.18
C ALA A 81 9.23 -18.02 2.28
N GLN A 82 9.94 -16.90 2.07
CA GLN A 82 11.21 -16.90 1.35
C GLN A 82 12.28 -17.75 2.07
N ARG A 83 12.41 -17.60 3.40
CA ARG A 83 13.35 -18.38 4.20
C ARG A 83 13.03 -19.88 4.17
N GLU A 84 11.76 -20.26 4.21
CA GLU A 84 11.33 -21.66 4.05
C GLU A 84 11.79 -22.24 2.71
N LEU A 85 11.72 -21.45 1.62
CA LEU A 85 12.16 -21.89 0.30
C LEU A 85 13.67 -22.10 0.20
N VAL A 86 14.45 -21.22 0.85
CA VAL A 86 15.90 -21.38 0.96
C VAL A 86 16.24 -22.64 1.76
N ALA A 87 15.60 -22.83 2.92
CA ALA A 87 15.83 -23.99 3.78
C ALA A 87 15.45 -25.32 3.12
N GLN A 88 14.43 -25.33 2.25
CA GLN A 88 14.04 -26.49 1.44
C GLN A 88 14.97 -26.75 0.25
N GLY A 89 15.93 -25.86 -0.01
CA GLY A 89 16.79 -25.90 -1.19
C GLY A 89 16.06 -25.64 -2.51
N LYS A 90 14.84 -25.09 -2.45
CA LYS A 90 14.05 -24.70 -3.64
C LYS A 90 14.57 -23.42 -4.29
N VAL A 91 15.27 -22.59 -3.51
CA VAL A 91 15.89 -21.34 -3.95
C VAL A 91 17.31 -21.28 -3.35
N GLY A 92 18.31 -20.87 -4.14
CA GLY A 92 19.69 -20.65 -3.68
C GLY A 92 20.57 -21.90 -3.59
N ALA A 93 20.02 -23.12 -3.70
CA ALA A 93 20.79 -24.36 -3.58
C ALA A 93 21.58 -24.75 -4.84
N SER A 94 21.16 -24.29 -6.02
CA SER A 94 21.76 -24.68 -7.30
C SER A 94 22.38 -23.49 -8.02
N ARG A 95 23.69 -23.55 -8.30
CA ARG A 95 24.38 -22.54 -9.13
C ARG A 95 23.77 -22.41 -10.52
N ALA A 96 23.15 -23.47 -11.04
CA ALA A 96 22.47 -23.43 -12.34
C ALA A 96 21.19 -22.58 -12.32
N MET A 97 20.55 -22.43 -11.16
CA MET A 97 19.32 -21.63 -10.98
C MET A 97 19.59 -20.26 -10.37
N ALA A 98 20.84 -19.91 -10.07
CA ALA A 98 21.21 -18.68 -9.36
C ALA A 98 20.72 -17.40 -10.06
N TYR A 99 20.70 -17.38 -11.40
CA TYR A 99 20.16 -16.25 -12.16
C TYR A 99 18.64 -16.10 -11.99
N ASP A 100 17.88 -17.20 -12.13
CA ASP A 100 16.43 -17.22 -11.98
C ASP A 100 16.00 -16.90 -10.54
N ASP A 101 16.70 -17.49 -9.57
CA ASP A 101 16.48 -17.22 -8.14
C ASP A 101 16.83 -15.77 -7.77
N GLY A 102 17.85 -15.19 -8.41
CA GLY A 102 18.20 -13.79 -8.29
C GLY A 102 17.12 -12.85 -8.86
N GLN A 103 16.59 -13.15 -10.05
CA GLN A 103 15.48 -12.38 -10.64
C GLN A 103 14.21 -12.47 -9.80
N TRP A 104 13.86 -13.67 -9.32
CA TRP A 104 12.74 -13.86 -8.41
C TRP A 104 12.91 -13.05 -7.12
N SER A 105 14.11 -13.10 -6.51
CA SER A 105 14.46 -12.34 -5.32
C SER A 105 14.32 -10.83 -5.53
N GLN A 106 14.80 -10.31 -6.67
CA GLN A 106 14.62 -8.89 -7.04
C GLN A 106 13.14 -8.54 -7.25
N GLY A 107 12.36 -9.42 -7.88
CA GLY A 107 10.91 -9.27 -8.01
C GLY A 107 10.22 -9.16 -6.65
N LEU A 108 10.59 -10.03 -5.71
CA LEU A 108 10.07 -10.04 -4.34
C LEU A 108 10.43 -8.77 -3.57
N ILE A 109 11.70 -8.33 -3.62
CA ILE A 109 12.19 -7.08 -3.02
C ILE A 109 11.40 -5.89 -3.57
N SER A 110 11.25 -5.81 -4.89
CA SER A 110 10.55 -4.71 -5.54
C SER A 110 9.08 -4.62 -5.11
N ALA A 111 8.41 -5.76 -4.97
CA ALA A 111 7.03 -5.83 -4.50
C ALA A 111 6.92 -5.39 -3.04
N ALA A 112 7.83 -5.83 -2.17
CA ALA A 112 7.86 -5.43 -0.77
C ALA A 112 8.12 -3.92 -0.58
N ARG A 113 9.06 -3.35 -1.34
CA ARG A 113 9.32 -1.90 -1.35
C ARG A 113 8.09 -1.12 -1.82
N MET A 114 7.36 -1.62 -2.82
CA MET A 114 6.10 -1.01 -3.25
C MET A 114 5.03 -1.04 -2.14
N VAL A 115 4.91 -2.14 -1.38
CA VAL A 115 3.99 -2.23 -0.23
C VAL A 115 4.38 -1.24 0.87
N ALA A 116 5.67 -1.15 1.20
CA ALA A 116 6.15 -0.20 2.20
C ALA A 116 5.91 1.26 1.79
N ALA A 117 6.22 1.61 0.54
CA ALA A 117 5.96 2.94 0.00
C ALA A 117 4.46 3.29 -0.02
N ALA A 118 3.61 2.36 -0.49
CA ALA A 118 2.17 2.57 -0.51
C ALA A 118 1.59 2.73 0.90
N THR A 119 2.08 1.94 1.87
CA THR A 119 1.65 2.05 3.27
C THR A 119 2.10 3.37 3.89
N GLY A 120 3.33 3.82 3.61
CA GLY A 120 3.82 5.13 4.03
C GLY A 120 2.93 6.27 3.51
N SER A 121 2.64 6.28 2.20
CA SER A 121 1.74 7.27 1.59
C SER A 121 0.31 7.20 2.14
N LEU A 122 -0.16 6.01 2.55
CA LEU A 122 -1.45 5.86 3.23
C LEU A 122 -1.43 6.50 4.62
N CYS A 123 -0.39 6.24 5.43
CA CYS A 123 -0.25 6.86 6.75
C CYS A 123 -0.17 8.38 6.66
N GLU A 124 0.53 8.91 5.65
CA GLU A 124 0.58 10.35 5.38
C GLU A 124 -0.79 10.90 4.98
N ALA A 125 -1.50 10.24 4.06
CA ALA A 125 -2.84 10.65 3.65
C ALA A 125 -3.84 10.59 4.81
N ALA A 126 -3.76 9.58 5.68
CA ALA A 126 -4.60 9.47 6.88
C ALA A 126 -4.29 10.58 7.88
N ASN A 127 -3.01 10.92 8.09
CA ASN A 127 -2.62 12.04 8.93
C ASN A 127 -3.15 13.38 8.38
N GLU A 128 -2.95 13.63 7.09
CA GLU A 128 -3.46 14.85 6.46
C GLU A 128 -4.98 14.94 6.51
N MET A 129 -5.69 13.82 6.31
CA MET A 129 -7.16 13.74 6.43
C MET A 129 -7.63 14.19 7.82
N VAL A 130 -7.04 13.61 8.87
CA VAL A 130 -7.38 13.92 10.27
C VAL A 130 -7.05 15.37 10.66
N GLN A 131 -6.13 16.01 9.93
CA GLN A 131 -5.81 17.44 10.09
C GLN A 131 -6.72 18.37 9.26
N GLY A 132 -7.52 17.82 8.34
CA GLY A 132 -8.31 18.55 7.35
C GLY A 132 -7.49 19.12 6.19
N LEU A 133 -6.37 18.47 5.85
CA LEU A 133 -5.41 18.89 4.82
C LEU A 133 -5.40 18.00 3.57
N ALA A 134 -6.05 16.83 3.62
CA ALA A 134 -6.20 15.93 2.47
C ALA A 134 -7.68 15.71 2.13
N SER A 135 -7.92 15.39 0.86
CA SER A 135 -9.24 14.99 0.38
C SER A 135 -9.47 13.47 0.54
N GLU A 136 -10.73 13.07 0.58
CA GLU A 136 -11.16 11.68 0.74
C GLU A 136 -10.69 10.84 -0.43
N GLU A 137 -10.62 11.41 -1.63
CA GLU A 137 -10.11 10.73 -2.81
C GLU A 137 -8.62 10.39 -2.67
N LYS A 138 -7.81 11.26 -2.02
CA LYS A 138 -6.40 10.95 -1.74
C LYS A 138 -6.29 9.75 -0.80
N LEU A 139 -7.09 9.72 0.26
CA LEU A 139 -7.12 8.62 1.21
C LEU A 139 -7.57 7.31 0.55
N ILE A 140 -8.66 7.35 -0.22
CA ILE A 140 -9.22 6.21 -0.97
C ILE A 140 -8.20 5.68 -2.00
N SER A 141 -7.52 6.57 -2.72
CA SER A 141 -6.50 6.22 -3.70
C SER A 141 -5.31 5.52 -3.04
N SER A 142 -4.81 6.05 -1.93
CA SER A 142 -3.73 5.43 -1.15
C SER A 142 -4.12 4.05 -0.62
N ALA A 143 -5.34 3.89 -0.09
CA ALA A 143 -5.84 2.60 0.40
C ALA A 143 -5.91 1.54 -0.71
N LYS A 144 -6.45 1.91 -1.88
CA LYS A 144 -6.50 1.03 -3.06
C LYS A 144 -5.11 0.64 -3.54
N GLN A 145 -4.15 1.58 -3.48
CA GLN A 145 -2.76 1.32 -3.85
C GLN A 145 -2.06 0.34 -2.88
N VAL A 146 -2.39 0.38 -1.58
CA VAL A 146 -1.91 -0.61 -0.60
C VAL A 146 -2.47 -2.00 -0.90
N ALA A 147 -3.77 -2.11 -1.18
CA ALA A 147 -4.38 -3.39 -1.57
C ALA A 147 -3.76 -3.95 -2.86
N ALA A 148 -3.53 -3.10 -3.87
CA ALA A 148 -2.94 -3.51 -5.14
C ALA A 148 -1.47 -3.96 -5.01
N SER A 149 -0.65 -3.22 -4.26
CA SER A 149 0.75 -3.60 -4.01
C SER A 149 0.85 -4.88 -3.17
N THR A 150 -0.06 -5.07 -2.21
CA THR A 150 -0.18 -6.31 -1.42
C THR A 150 -0.51 -7.51 -2.30
N ALA A 151 -1.44 -7.36 -3.25
CA ALA A 151 -1.75 -8.41 -4.21
C ALA A 151 -0.54 -8.76 -5.09
N GLN A 152 0.25 -7.76 -5.52
CA GLN A 152 1.49 -7.99 -6.26
C GLN A 152 2.53 -8.76 -5.44
N LEU A 153 2.70 -8.43 -4.16
CA LEU A 153 3.60 -9.17 -3.26
C LEU A 153 3.15 -10.63 -3.09
N LEU A 154 1.85 -10.88 -2.90
CA LEU A 154 1.30 -12.24 -2.82
C LEU A 154 1.58 -13.06 -4.08
N VAL A 155 1.43 -12.45 -5.26
CA VAL A 155 1.73 -13.12 -6.54
C VAL A 155 3.23 -13.42 -6.66
N ALA A 156 4.10 -12.48 -6.28
CA ALA A 156 5.55 -12.67 -6.31
C ALA A 156 6.00 -13.84 -5.40
N CYS A 157 5.43 -13.96 -4.19
CA CYS A 157 5.71 -15.07 -3.29
C CYS A 157 5.24 -16.42 -3.88
N LYS A 158 4.07 -16.47 -4.54
CA LYS A 158 3.47 -17.70 -5.08
C LYS A 158 4.27 -18.38 -6.20
N VAL A 159 5.18 -17.66 -6.88
CA VAL A 159 5.93 -18.20 -8.03
C VAL A 159 6.80 -19.40 -7.62
N LYS A 160 7.42 -19.33 -6.44
CA LYS A 160 8.32 -20.36 -5.91
C LYS A 160 7.78 -21.05 -4.66
N ALA A 161 6.81 -20.44 -3.97
CA ALA A 161 6.21 -20.98 -2.74
C ALA A 161 5.24 -22.14 -2.99
N ASP A 162 5.22 -23.08 -2.06
CA ASP A 162 4.17 -24.10 -1.98
C ASP A 162 2.87 -23.43 -1.46
N PRO A 163 1.74 -23.49 -2.21
CA PRO A 163 0.47 -22.92 -1.78
C PRO A 163 -0.03 -23.44 -0.42
N ASP A 164 0.32 -24.68 -0.07
CA ASP A 164 -0.15 -25.36 1.13
C ASP A 164 0.81 -25.18 2.33
N SER A 165 1.95 -24.50 2.14
CA SER A 165 2.90 -24.22 3.22
C SER A 165 2.27 -23.37 4.33
N GLU A 166 2.72 -23.58 5.58
CA GLU A 166 2.22 -22.80 6.71
C GLU A 166 2.57 -21.31 6.55
N ALA A 167 3.78 -20.98 6.09
CA ALA A 167 4.14 -19.59 5.80
C ALA A 167 3.27 -18.98 4.70
N MET A 168 2.94 -19.74 3.65
CA MET A 168 2.08 -19.26 2.57
C MET A 168 0.63 -19.04 3.04
N ARG A 169 0.10 -19.93 3.90
CA ARG A 169 -1.21 -19.73 4.56
C ARG A 169 -1.21 -18.48 5.43
N ARG A 170 -0.17 -18.24 6.23
CA ARG A 170 -0.02 -17.02 7.05
C ARG A 170 0.05 -15.77 6.18
N LEU A 171 0.83 -15.81 5.10
CA LEU A 171 0.95 -14.73 4.14
C LEU A 171 -0.42 -14.38 3.52
N GLN A 172 -1.17 -15.39 3.08
CA GLN A 172 -2.49 -15.18 2.47
C GLN A 172 -3.52 -14.65 3.47
N GLN A 173 -3.48 -15.10 4.73
CA GLN A 173 -4.30 -14.52 5.80
C GLN A 173 -3.97 -13.04 6.05
N ALA A 174 -2.68 -12.69 6.14
CA ALA A 174 -2.26 -11.30 6.29
C ALA A 174 -2.70 -10.45 5.09
N GLY A 175 -2.55 -10.95 3.87
CA GLY A 175 -2.99 -10.25 2.66
C GLY A 175 -4.51 -10.03 2.60
N ASN A 176 -5.30 -11.02 3.04
CA ASN A 176 -6.75 -10.87 3.15
C ASN A 176 -7.14 -9.81 4.20
N ARG A 177 -6.42 -9.75 5.33
CA ARG A 177 -6.63 -8.69 6.34
C ARG A 177 -6.34 -7.30 5.77
N VAL A 178 -5.24 -7.14 5.02
CA VAL A 178 -4.93 -5.87 4.34
C VAL A 178 -6.04 -5.48 3.38
N LYS A 179 -6.52 -6.42 2.55
CA LYS A 179 -7.61 -6.19 1.62
C LYS A 179 -8.88 -5.73 2.35
N HIS A 180 -9.30 -6.44 3.39
CA HIS A 180 -10.50 -6.11 4.15
C HIS A 180 -10.39 -4.73 4.80
N ALA A 181 -9.28 -4.46 5.51
CA ALA A 181 -9.07 -3.18 6.17
C ALA A 181 -9.00 -2.01 5.16
N SER A 182 -8.43 -2.23 3.96
CA SER A 182 -8.46 -1.23 2.88
C SER A 182 -9.87 -0.96 2.36
N GLU A 183 -10.71 -1.99 2.23
CA GLU A 183 -12.11 -1.85 1.81
C GLU A 183 -12.96 -1.14 2.85
N GLU A 184 -12.76 -1.44 4.14
CA GLU A 184 -13.42 -0.74 5.26
C GLU A 184 -13.04 0.74 5.29
N LEU A 185 -11.75 1.06 5.15
CA LEU A 185 -11.29 2.44 5.08
C LEU A 185 -11.94 3.21 3.92
N VAL A 186 -12.04 2.59 2.74
CA VAL A 186 -12.68 3.21 1.57
C VAL A 186 -14.16 3.47 1.83
N LYS A 187 -14.87 2.50 2.45
CA LYS A 187 -16.28 2.69 2.82
C LYS A 187 -16.45 3.83 3.82
N ALA A 188 -15.61 3.88 4.86
CA ALA A 188 -15.65 4.96 5.85
C ALA A 188 -15.42 6.33 5.19
N ALA A 189 -14.39 6.45 4.35
CA ALA A 189 -14.10 7.69 3.64
C ALA A 189 -15.23 8.12 2.68
N GLN A 190 -15.88 7.18 2.01
CA GLN A 190 -17.04 7.48 1.14
C GLN A 190 -18.28 7.91 1.93
N GLN A 191 -18.51 7.30 3.09
CA GLN A 191 -19.63 7.67 3.96
C GLN A 191 -19.46 9.08 4.51
N ALA A 192 -18.26 9.45 4.94
CA ALA A 192 -17.98 10.82 5.39
C ALA A 192 -18.19 11.86 4.28
N ALA A 193 -17.66 11.59 3.08
CA ALA A 193 -17.85 12.49 1.94
C ALA A 193 -19.35 12.70 1.60
N ALA A 194 -20.17 11.65 1.70
CA ALA A 194 -21.61 11.73 1.45
C ALA A 194 -22.34 12.56 2.51
N ILE A 195 -21.96 12.43 3.78
CA ILE A 195 -22.54 13.23 4.88
C ILE A 195 -22.20 14.72 4.68
N GLU A 196 -20.95 15.05 4.36
CA GLU A 196 -20.54 16.43 4.08
C GLU A 196 -21.25 17.02 2.83
N GLU A 197 -21.54 16.20 1.83
CA GLU A 197 -22.33 16.63 0.67
C GLU A 197 -23.80 16.90 1.03
N GLU A 198 -24.41 16.06 1.87
CA GLU A 198 -25.78 16.24 2.34
C GLU A 198 -25.93 17.51 3.20
N GLU A 199 -25.00 17.77 4.11
CA GLU A 199 -24.97 19.00 4.90
C GLU A 199 -24.87 20.26 4.03
N ARG A 200 -23.98 20.26 3.03
CA ARG A 200 -23.85 21.36 2.06
C ARG A 200 -25.14 21.58 1.27
N ASN A 201 -25.81 20.52 0.85
CA ASN A 201 -27.07 20.61 0.11
C ASN A 201 -28.21 21.18 0.97
N ILE A 202 -28.26 20.83 2.26
CA ILE A 202 -29.23 21.40 3.21
C ILE A 202 -28.98 22.90 3.42
N GLU A 203 -27.72 23.34 3.51
CA GLU A 203 -27.38 24.78 3.60
C GLU A 203 -27.79 25.56 2.34
N LEU A 204 -27.55 25.00 1.15
CA LEU A 204 -27.96 25.60 -0.11
C LEU A 204 -29.49 25.71 -0.24
N SER A 205 -30.23 24.68 0.20
CA SER A 205 -31.70 24.65 0.19
C SER A 205 -32.33 25.73 1.10
N LYS A 206 -31.66 26.10 2.21
CA LYS A 206 -32.09 27.20 3.10
C LYS A 206 -31.97 28.59 2.46
N ARG A 207 -31.11 28.77 1.43
CA ARG A 207 -30.97 30.02 0.65
C ARG A 207 -31.96 30.05 -0.52
N ARG A 208 -33.24 30.08 -0.19
CA ARG A 208 -34.32 29.78 -1.13
C ARG A 208 -34.77 31.00 -1.94
N VAL A 209 -33.97 31.43 -2.93
CA VAL A 209 -34.48 32.13 -4.14
C VAL A 209 -33.58 31.77 -5.34
N PRO A 210 -34.06 31.01 -6.35
CA PRO A 210 -33.30 30.77 -7.56
C PRO A 210 -33.32 32.03 -8.45
N THR A 211 -32.15 32.57 -8.77
CA THR A 211 -31.96 33.60 -9.80
C THR A 211 -31.19 33.01 -10.98
N ILE A 212 -31.37 33.55 -12.18
CA ILE A 212 -30.62 33.18 -13.40
C ILE A 212 -29.10 33.16 -13.15
N ALA A 213 -28.60 34.02 -12.25
CA ALA A 213 -27.21 34.04 -11.81
C ALA A 213 -26.74 32.73 -11.15
N MET A 214 -27.58 32.05 -10.36
CA MET A 214 -27.23 30.77 -9.74
C MET A 214 -27.15 29.64 -10.78
N GLU A 215 -28.01 29.66 -11.79
CA GLU A 215 -27.98 28.70 -12.89
C GLU A 215 -26.71 28.88 -13.74
N ILE A 216 -26.35 30.13 -14.06
CA ILE A 216 -25.09 30.45 -14.74
C ILE A 216 -23.89 29.99 -13.89
N GLN A 217 -23.90 30.26 -12.58
CA GLN A 217 -22.82 29.85 -11.68
C GLN A 217 -22.69 28.32 -11.58
N ALA A 218 -23.81 27.59 -11.56
CA ALA A 218 -23.81 26.13 -11.58
C ALA A 218 -23.27 25.58 -12.91
N GLN A 219 -23.66 26.16 -14.04
CA GLN A 219 -23.13 25.80 -15.36
C GLN A 219 -21.62 26.10 -15.47
N GLU A 220 -21.17 27.24 -14.93
CA GLU A 220 -19.74 27.58 -14.87
C GLU A 220 -18.96 26.57 -14.03
N GLU A 221 -19.47 26.19 -12.86
CA GLU A 221 -18.89 25.15 -11.99
C GLU A 221 -18.78 23.79 -12.70
N ILE A 222 -19.81 23.38 -13.47
CA ILE A 222 -19.77 22.16 -14.28
C ILE A 222 -18.62 22.23 -15.29
N LEU A 223 -18.56 23.29 -16.10
CA LEU A 223 -17.52 23.45 -17.12
C LEU A 223 -16.11 23.50 -16.51
N ARG A 224 -15.97 24.10 -15.32
CA ARG A 224 -14.70 24.11 -14.59
C ARG A 224 -14.30 22.70 -14.16
N LYS A 225 -15.20 21.95 -13.52
CA LYS A 225 -14.96 20.57 -13.07
C LYS A 225 -14.65 19.62 -14.23
N GLU A 226 -15.31 19.78 -15.38
CA GLU A 226 -15.00 19.00 -16.59
C GLU A 226 -13.57 19.23 -17.08
N ARG A 227 -13.13 20.49 -17.10
CA ARG A 227 -11.74 20.85 -17.48
C ARG A 227 -10.73 20.28 -16.49
N GLU A 228 -10.96 20.46 -15.20
CA GLU A 228 -10.12 19.91 -14.12
C GLU A 228 -10.02 18.38 -14.21
N LEU A 229 -11.14 17.71 -14.50
CA LEU A 229 -11.17 16.25 -14.70
C LEU A 229 -10.33 15.82 -15.91
N GLU A 230 -10.44 16.52 -17.04
CA GLU A 230 -9.63 16.22 -18.23
C GLU A 230 -8.13 16.40 -17.96
N GLU A 231 -7.76 17.45 -17.23
CA GLU A 231 -6.38 17.71 -16.84
C GLU A 231 -5.85 16.65 -15.86
N ALA A 232 -6.63 16.29 -14.83
CA ALA A 232 -6.27 15.24 -13.90
C ALA A 232 -6.08 13.89 -14.62
N ARG A 233 -6.94 13.56 -15.60
CA ARG A 233 -6.79 12.36 -16.45
C ARG A 233 -5.49 12.40 -17.27
N LYS A 234 -5.16 13.54 -17.90
CA LYS A 234 -3.90 13.71 -18.65
C LYS A 234 -2.69 13.55 -17.74
N ASN A 235 -2.72 14.10 -16.53
CA ASN A 235 -1.63 13.98 -15.57
C ASN A 235 -1.45 12.53 -15.08
N LEU A 236 -2.54 11.83 -14.74
CA LEU A 236 -2.48 10.42 -14.37
C LEU A 236 -1.90 9.55 -15.50
N TYR A 237 -2.28 9.82 -16.75
CA TYR A 237 -1.71 9.12 -17.91
C TYR A 237 -0.20 9.33 -18.03
N LYS A 238 0.28 10.57 -17.88
CA LYS A 238 1.72 10.88 -17.90
C LYS A 238 2.49 10.15 -16.78
N ILE A 239 1.96 10.16 -15.56
CA ILE A 239 2.57 9.46 -14.41
C ILE A 239 2.67 7.95 -14.70
N ARG A 240 1.58 7.34 -15.20
CA ARG A 240 1.59 5.92 -15.58
C ARG A 240 2.60 5.64 -16.67
N GLN A 241 2.67 6.46 -17.71
CA GLN A 241 3.65 6.29 -18.80
C GLN A 241 5.09 6.37 -18.30
N ALA A 242 5.40 7.32 -17.41
CA ALA A 242 6.73 7.43 -16.78
C ALA A 242 7.08 6.17 -15.96
N LYS A 243 6.11 5.60 -15.24
CA LYS A 243 6.28 4.35 -14.51
C LYS A 243 6.60 3.16 -15.42
N TYR A 244 6.01 3.09 -16.62
CA TYR A 244 6.33 2.04 -17.60
C TYR A 244 7.69 2.24 -18.28
N LYS A 245 8.07 3.50 -18.60
CA LYS A 245 9.37 3.81 -19.21
C LYS A 245 10.57 3.58 -18.28
N ASN A 246 10.37 3.70 -16.97
CA ASN A 246 11.42 3.46 -15.95
C ASN A 246 11.45 2.02 -15.41
N ARG A 247 10.65 1.09 -15.95
CA ARG A 247 10.81 -0.33 -15.64
C ARG A 247 12.03 -0.83 -16.46
N PRO A 248 13.07 -1.42 -15.85
CA PRO A 248 14.19 -1.96 -16.61
C PRO A 248 13.66 -3.02 -17.58
N GLN A 249 13.93 -2.83 -18.87
CA GLN A 249 13.77 -3.89 -19.87
C GLN A 249 14.66 -5.04 -19.42
N GLN A 250 14.07 -6.17 -19.07
CA GLN A 250 14.80 -7.43 -19.11
C GLN A 250 15.19 -7.62 -20.57
N ASP A 251 16.49 -7.74 -20.80
CA ASP A 251 17.11 -7.93 -22.10
C ASP A 251 16.39 -9.07 -22.84
N GLN A 252 15.66 -8.70 -23.89
CA GLN A 252 15.45 -9.60 -25.01
C GLN A 252 16.73 -9.52 -25.83
N ASP A 253 17.62 -10.47 -25.62
CA ASP A 253 18.63 -10.83 -26.61
C ASP A 253 18.72 -12.36 -26.70
N SER A 254 18.96 -12.81 -27.93
CA SER A 254 19.13 -14.18 -28.45
C SER A 254 17.89 -15.06 -28.58
N ASP A 255 17.30 -15.08 -29.78
CA ASP A 255 17.60 -16.14 -30.76
C ASP A 255 17.05 -15.78 -32.17
N ASP A 256 17.97 -15.87 -33.15
CA ASP A 256 17.84 -15.89 -34.64
C ASP A 256 16.80 -15.02 -35.38
#